data_AF-A0A7S2LPB2-F1
#
_entry.id   AF-A0A7S2LPB2-F1
#
_cell.length_a   1.000
_cell.length_b   1.000
_cell.length_c   1.000
_cell.angle_alpha   90.00
_cell.angle_beta   90.00
_cell.angle_gamma   90.00
#
_symmetry.space_group_name_H-M   'P 1'
#
loop_
_entity.id
_entity.type
_entity.pdbx_description
1 polymer ?
#
loop_
_entity_poly.entity_id
_entity_poly.type
_entity_poly.pdbx_seq_one_letter_code
_entity_poly.pdbx_strand_id
1 'polypeptide(L)'
;GLLGRSAPRLFAEPAPQTRRAALASAGLGALVAAPAQQALAAPFPGLGSIPGPFEVNPKEAVIVGDASTAEAKKAIQQVKQFQQEAEQMLAAVEKDRQADLTGYLSPVGMADLRGATNTINNLMDDATAAGTMRLQRLMLMSKYAFEDDAPFPVSKKGVVQKRGEVRADRLAGSLRTYIQYSKELLQFL
;
A
#
# COMPACT_ATOMS: atom_id res chain seq x y z
N GLY A 1 -19.85 -60.40 -32.66
CA GLY A 1 -19.17 -59.81 -31.50
C GLY A 1 -20.17 -58.99 -30.71
N LEU A 2 -20.61 -59.51 -29.57
CA LEU A 2 -21.53 -58.89 -28.62
C LEU A 2 -20.73 -58.10 -27.59
N LEU A 3 -21.06 -56.84 -27.34
CA LEU A 3 -20.95 -56.25 -26.01
C LEU A 3 -22.08 -55.25 -25.80
N GLY A 4 -23.10 -55.70 -25.07
CA GLY A 4 -24.05 -54.86 -24.38
C GLY A 4 -23.83 -54.92 -22.87
N ARG A 5 -24.54 -54.01 -22.19
CA ARG A 5 -25.06 -54.11 -20.81
C ARG A 5 -24.06 -54.08 -19.64
N SER A 6 -24.09 -52.94 -18.95
CA SER A 6 -24.53 -52.79 -17.55
C SER A 6 -24.30 -53.95 -16.57
N ALA A 7 -23.36 -53.71 -15.62
CA ALA A 7 -23.27 -54.05 -14.18
C ALA A 7 -24.37 -54.93 -13.52
N PRO A 8 -24.11 -55.73 -12.46
CA PRO A 8 -23.70 -55.16 -11.15
C PRO A 8 -22.93 -56.03 -10.10
N ARG A 9 -22.36 -55.27 -9.13
CA ARG A 9 -22.13 -55.53 -7.68
C ARG A 9 -21.35 -56.76 -7.23
N LEU A 10 -20.23 -56.53 -6.51
CA LEU A 10 -19.97 -57.12 -5.19
C LEU A 10 -19.11 -56.17 -4.33
N PHE A 11 -19.66 -55.81 -3.17
CA PHE A 11 -19.06 -55.50 -1.88
C PHE A 11 -17.75 -54.69 -1.80
N ALA A 12 -17.90 -53.52 -1.18
CA ALA A 12 -16.86 -52.71 -0.60
C ALA A 12 -16.30 -53.34 0.68
N GLU A 13 -14.98 -53.34 0.83
CA GLU A 13 -14.32 -53.37 2.13
C GLU A 13 -13.68 -51.98 2.41
N PRO A 14 -13.85 -51.43 3.62
CA PRO A 14 -13.39 -50.10 3.96
C PRO A 14 -11.89 -50.08 4.26
N ALA A 15 -11.19 -49.15 3.61
CA ALA A 15 -9.83 -48.75 3.99
C ALA A 15 -9.81 -48.22 5.45
N PRO A 16 -8.72 -48.46 6.20
CA PRO A 16 -8.69 -48.30 7.65
C PRO A 16 -8.88 -46.85 8.11
N GLN A 17 -9.87 -46.70 8.99
CA GLN A 17 -10.13 -45.53 9.81
C GLN A 17 -9.06 -45.37 10.89
N THR A 18 -8.61 -44.12 11.12
CA THR A 18 -8.06 -43.50 12.36
C THR A 18 -7.01 -42.45 11.93
N ARG A 19 -7.09 -41.14 12.17
CA ARG A 19 -7.71 -40.33 13.23
C ARG A 19 -8.14 -38.97 12.64
N ARG A 20 -9.18 -38.95 11.80
CA ARG A 20 -9.80 -37.69 11.30
C ARG A 20 -11.30 -37.58 11.59
N ALA A 21 -11.83 -38.43 12.47
CA ALA A 21 -13.24 -38.39 12.87
C ALA A 21 -13.33 -38.24 14.39
N ALA A 22 -13.12 -37.00 14.86
CA ALA A 22 -13.65 -36.52 16.13
C ALA A 22 -13.99 -35.03 15.97
N LEU A 23 -14.76 -34.73 14.93
CA LEU A 23 -15.39 -33.43 14.73
C LEU A 23 -16.84 -33.68 14.35
N ALA A 24 -17.68 -33.94 15.34
CA ALA A 24 -19.10 -33.62 15.27
C ALA A 24 -19.70 -33.63 16.68
N SER A 25 -20.28 -32.48 17.03
CA SER A 25 -21.37 -32.31 18.00
C SER A 25 -21.10 -32.58 19.48
N ALA A 26 -20.48 -31.60 20.14
CA ALA A 26 -20.92 -31.13 21.45
C ALA A 26 -20.43 -29.69 21.70
N GLY A 27 -21.35 -28.76 21.95
CA GLY A 27 -21.04 -27.45 22.52
C GLY A 27 -21.09 -26.26 21.57
N LEU A 28 -22.29 -25.71 21.36
CA LEU A 28 -22.41 -24.25 21.19
C LEU A 28 -21.87 -23.60 22.47
N GLY A 29 -20.73 -22.91 22.38
CA GLY A 29 -20.20 -22.15 23.51
C GLY A 29 -18.77 -21.69 23.28
N ALA A 30 -18.62 -20.39 23.03
CA ALA A 30 -17.36 -19.62 23.12
C ALA A 30 -16.24 -19.96 22.11
N LEU A 31 -16.43 -19.59 20.84
CA LEU A 31 -15.30 -19.06 20.06
C LEU A 31 -15.04 -17.62 20.55
N VAL A 32 -14.33 -17.49 21.67
CA VAL A 32 -13.62 -16.25 21.97
C VAL A 32 -12.59 -16.10 20.85
N ALA A 33 -12.80 -15.12 19.99
CA ALA A 33 -11.79 -14.64 19.07
C ALA A 33 -10.55 -14.25 19.89
N ALA A 34 -9.58 -15.15 20.01
CA ALA A 34 -8.27 -14.78 20.49
C ALA A 34 -7.71 -13.80 19.44
N PRO A 35 -7.38 -12.56 19.81
CA PRO A 35 -6.67 -11.68 18.89
C PRO A 35 -5.36 -12.38 18.56
N ALA A 36 -5.01 -12.47 17.28
CA ALA A 36 -3.67 -12.83 16.87
C ALA A 36 -2.72 -11.78 17.43
N GLN A 37 -2.16 -12.06 18.61
CA GLN A 37 -1.11 -11.24 19.21
C GLN A 37 0.09 -11.35 18.28
N GLN A 38 0.35 -10.27 17.55
CA GLN A 38 1.58 -10.07 16.82
C GLN A 38 2.72 -10.28 17.82
N ALA A 39 3.56 -11.28 17.57
CA ALA A 39 4.73 -11.52 18.39
C ALA A 39 5.69 -10.33 18.21
N LEU A 40 5.67 -9.41 19.17
CA LEU A 40 6.69 -8.37 19.30
C LEU A 40 7.99 -9.05 19.68
N ALA A 41 9.01 -8.97 18.82
CA ALA A 41 10.32 -9.51 19.10
C ALA A 41 10.87 -8.86 20.38
N ALA A 42 11.27 -9.68 21.36
CA ALA A 42 11.88 -9.17 22.59
C ALA A 42 13.22 -8.48 22.29
N PRO A 43 13.52 -7.33 22.91
CA PRO A 43 14.76 -6.61 22.68
C PRO A 43 15.97 -7.43 23.17
N PHE A 44 17.05 -7.42 22.37
CA PHE A 44 18.30 -8.10 22.71
C PHE A 44 19.02 -7.32 23.83
N PRO A 45 19.43 -7.95 24.94
CA PRO A 45 20.07 -7.23 26.04
C PRO A 45 21.38 -6.58 25.58
N GLY A 46 21.47 -5.24 25.74
CA GLY A 46 22.65 -4.43 25.38
C GLY A 46 22.51 -3.61 24.11
N LEU A 47 21.54 -3.93 23.23
CA LEU A 47 21.08 -3.06 22.16
C LEU A 47 19.77 -2.44 22.63
N GLY A 48 19.72 -1.11 22.79
CA GLY A 48 18.46 -0.42 23.04
C GLY A 48 17.40 -0.81 21.99
N SER A 49 16.12 -0.62 22.30
CA SER A 49 15.05 -0.86 21.32
C SER A 49 15.26 0.04 20.11
N ILE A 50 15.60 -0.54 18.95
CA ILE A 50 15.57 0.17 17.68
C ILE A 50 14.10 0.49 17.41
N PRO A 51 13.72 1.77 17.25
CA PRO A 51 12.34 2.14 17.04
C PRO A 51 11.80 1.49 15.77
N GLY A 52 10.59 0.94 15.85
CA GLY A 52 9.94 0.38 14.68
C GLY A 52 9.60 1.46 13.64
N PRO A 53 9.31 1.09 12.37
CA PRO A 53 8.97 2.05 11.30
C PRO A 53 7.76 2.96 11.58
N PHE A 54 6.94 2.64 12.58
CA PHE A 54 5.79 3.42 13.03
C PHE A 54 6.09 4.29 14.26
N GLU A 55 7.23 4.08 14.90
CA GLU A 55 7.63 4.71 16.16
C GLU A 55 8.69 5.80 15.95
N VAL A 56 9.22 5.94 14.73
CA VAL A 56 10.19 6.98 14.38
C VAL A 56 9.51 8.35 14.35
N ASN A 57 9.94 9.25 15.22
CA ASN A 57 9.47 10.63 15.27
C ASN A 57 10.33 11.52 14.36
N PRO A 58 9.75 12.34 13.46
CA PRO A 58 10.52 13.25 12.62
C PRO A 58 11.44 14.19 13.41
N LYS A 59 11.09 14.55 14.65
CA LYS A 59 11.91 15.44 15.50
C LYS A 59 13.17 14.76 16.08
N GLU A 60 13.18 13.44 16.09
CA GLU A 60 14.29 12.61 16.57
C GLU A 60 15.07 12.00 15.41
N ALA A 61 14.73 12.39 14.17
CA ALA A 61 15.38 11.94 12.95
C ALA A 61 16.86 12.34 12.93
N VAL A 62 17.72 11.39 12.55
CA VAL A 62 19.15 11.63 12.41
C VAL A 62 19.51 11.66 10.93
N ILE A 63 19.99 12.82 10.47
CA ILE A 63 20.51 13.02 9.11
C ILE A 63 22.02 12.79 9.15
N VAL A 64 22.48 11.71 8.50
CA VAL A 64 23.90 11.32 8.41
C VAL A 64 24.53 11.79 7.09
N GLY A 65 23.73 11.88 6.03
CA GLY A 65 24.18 12.34 4.71
C GLY A 65 24.19 13.85 4.55
N ASP A 66 24.85 14.34 3.49
CA ASP A 66 24.86 15.76 3.16
C ASP A 66 23.61 16.17 2.36
N ALA A 67 22.65 16.78 3.05
CA ALA A 67 21.43 17.33 2.46
C ALA A 67 21.69 18.56 1.56
N SER A 68 22.90 19.12 1.57
CA SER A 68 23.26 20.29 0.76
C SER A 68 23.68 19.94 -0.67
N THR A 69 23.87 18.64 -0.96
CA THR A 69 24.21 18.15 -2.30
C THR A 69 23.13 18.50 -3.32
N ALA A 70 23.54 18.69 -4.58
CA ALA A 70 22.61 19.01 -5.67
C ALA A 70 21.55 17.91 -5.86
N GLU A 71 21.93 16.66 -5.67
CA GLU A 71 21.04 15.50 -5.75
C GLU A 71 20.00 15.50 -4.63
N ALA A 72 20.41 15.71 -3.38
CA ALA A 72 19.48 15.81 -2.25
C ALA A 72 18.49 16.96 -2.44
N LYS A 73 18.98 18.15 -2.79
CA LYS A 73 18.12 19.32 -3.07
C LYS A 73 17.13 19.04 -4.19
N LYS A 74 17.56 18.39 -5.28
CA LYS A 74 16.68 18.00 -6.39
C LYS A 74 15.62 17.00 -5.94
N ALA A 75 15.99 15.98 -5.17
CA ALA A 75 15.06 14.97 -4.66
C ALA A 75 13.98 15.60 -3.76
N ILE A 76 14.39 16.47 -2.82
CA ILE A 76 13.46 17.20 -1.94
C ILE A 76 12.53 18.08 -2.77
N GLN A 77 13.06 18.77 -3.78
CA GLN A 77 12.25 19.62 -4.66
C GLN A 77 11.25 18.79 -5.49
N GLN A 78 11.63 17.61 -5.97
CA GLN A 78 10.73 16.71 -6.70
C GLN A 78 9.57 16.24 -5.81
N VAL A 79 9.83 15.88 -4.55
CA VAL A 79 8.77 15.51 -3.60
C VAL A 79 7.84 16.69 -3.32
N LYS A 80 8.38 17.89 -3.10
CA LYS A 80 7.60 19.12 -2.89
C LYS A 80 6.74 19.47 -4.12
N GLN A 81 7.30 19.35 -5.31
CA GLN A 81 6.60 19.63 -6.56
C GLN A 81 5.40 18.68 -6.71
N PHE A 82 5.60 17.38 -6.56
CA PHE A 82 4.49 16.44 -6.71
C PHE A 82 3.45 16.56 -5.58
N GLN A 83 3.87 16.95 -4.36
CA GLN A 83 2.90 17.32 -3.31
C GLN A 83 2.02 18.50 -3.74
N GLN A 84 2.62 19.55 -4.29
CA GLN A 84 1.88 20.72 -4.77
C GLN A 84 0.93 20.37 -5.92
N GLU A 85 1.38 19.54 -6.86
CA GLU A 85 0.55 19.02 -7.95
C GLU A 85 -0.62 18.18 -7.39
N ALA A 86 -0.38 17.33 -6.39
CA ALA A 86 -1.43 16.55 -5.74
C ALA A 86 -2.46 17.43 -5.02
N GLU A 87 -2.05 18.52 -4.38
CA GLU A 87 -2.95 19.50 -3.77
C GLU A 87 -3.82 20.19 -4.83
N GLN A 88 -3.25 20.56 -5.98
CA GLN A 88 -4.01 21.14 -7.10
C GLN A 88 -5.01 20.14 -7.71
N MET A 89 -4.58 18.90 -7.93
CA MET A 89 -5.43 17.82 -8.44
C MET A 89 -6.60 17.53 -7.49
N LEU A 90 -6.33 17.53 -6.18
CA LEU A 90 -7.36 17.32 -5.17
C LEU A 90 -8.39 18.46 -5.22
N ALA A 91 -7.94 19.71 -5.23
CA ALA A 91 -8.83 20.86 -5.33
C ALA A 91 -9.68 20.84 -6.61
N ALA A 92 -9.10 20.42 -7.74
CA ALA A 92 -9.82 20.27 -9.00
C ALA A 92 -10.95 19.23 -8.89
N VAL A 93 -10.70 18.07 -8.27
CA VAL A 93 -11.69 16.98 -8.13
C VAL A 93 -12.74 17.25 -7.06
N GLU A 94 -12.39 17.96 -6.01
CA GLU A 94 -13.35 18.43 -5.01
C GLU A 94 -14.31 19.47 -5.58
N LYS A 95 -13.83 20.33 -6.50
CA LYS A 95 -14.65 21.31 -7.21
C LYS A 95 -15.52 20.67 -8.31
N ASP A 96 -14.93 19.78 -9.10
CA ASP A 96 -15.60 19.06 -10.17
C ASP A 96 -15.18 17.59 -10.14
N ARG A 97 -16.13 16.70 -9.81
CA ARG A 97 -15.88 15.25 -9.74
C ARG A 97 -15.53 14.65 -11.11
N GLN A 98 -15.83 15.36 -12.20
CA GLN A 98 -15.47 15.03 -13.57
C GLN A 98 -14.26 15.82 -14.08
N ALA A 99 -13.48 16.45 -13.20
CA ALA A 99 -12.24 17.10 -13.60
C ALA A 99 -11.31 16.09 -14.31
N ASP A 100 -10.84 16.49 -15.48
CA ASP A 100 -9.84 15.74 -16.22
C ASP A 100 -8.46 15.98 -15.60
N LEU A 101 -7.93 14.93 -14.97
CA LEU A 101 -6.61 14.96 -14.34
C LEU A 101 -5.53 14.33 -15.21
N THR A 102 -5.87 13.88 -16.42
CA THR A 102 -4.90 13.18 -17.28
C THR A 102 -3.75 14.07 -17.73
N GLY A 103 -3.96 15.39 -17.78
CA GLY A 103 -2.89 16.37 -17.99
C GLY A 103 -1.81 16.39 -16.90
N TYR A 104 -2.14 15.90 -15.70
CA TYR A 104 -1.20 15.80 -14.57
C TYR A 104 -0.52 14.43 -14.47
N LEU A 105 -0.92 13.43 -15.27
CA LEU A 105 -0.35 12.09 -15.22
C LEU A 105 1.14 12.05 -15.61
N SER A 106 1.68 13.09 -16.27
CA SER A 106 3.06 13.10 -16.73
C SER A 106 3.78 14.45 -16.57
N PRO A 107 4.29 14.75 -15.36
CA PRO A 107 5.61 15.39 -15.28
C PRO A 107 6.61 14.69 -14.34
N VAL A 108 6.15 13.98 -13.30
CA VAL A 108 6.99 13.22 -12.35
C VAL A 108 6.49 11.77 -12.31
N GLY A 109 7.25 10.88 -12.94
CA GLY A 109 6.89 9.48 -13.06
C GLY A 109 7.04 8.73 -11.74
N MET A 110 6.47 7.53 -11.67
CA MET A 110 6.67 6.61 -10.55
C MET A 110 8.17 6.31 -10.28
N ALA A 111 8.98 6.28 -11.36
CA ALA A 111 10.42 6.11 -11.28
C ALA A 111 11.12 7.32 -10.63
N ASP A 112 10.76 8.53 -11.03
CA ASP A 112 11.33 9.77 -10.47
C ASP A 112 10.99 9.91 -8.99
N LEU A 113 9.73 9.63 -8.61
CA LEU A 113 9.31 9.65 -7.22
C LEU A 113 10.07 8.61 -6.39
N ARG A 114 10.25 7.39 -6.90
CA ARG A 114 11.03 6.35 -6.23
C ARG A 114 12.50 6.76 -6.08
N GLY A 115 13.09 7.35 -7.12
CA GLY A 115 14.45 7.88 -7.08
C GLY A 115 14.61 8.95 -6.00
N ALA A 116 13.74 9.97 -6.02
CA ALA A 116 13.78 11.07 -5.05
C ALA A 116 13.61 10.59 -3.60
N THR A 117 12.66 9.71 -3.36
CA THR A 117 12.42 9.15 -2.02
C THR A 117 13.57 8.25 -1.54
N ASN A 118 14.19 7.47 -2.43
CA ASN A 118 15.40 6.72 -2.09
C ASN A 118 16.57 7.64 -1.73
N THR A 119 16.77 8.72 -2.49
CA THR A 119 17.80 9.72 -2.17
C THR A 119 17.59 10.31 -0.79
N ILE A 120 16.33 10.63 -0.42
CA ILE A 120 16.00 11.12 0.93
C ILE A 120 16.30 10.07 2.01
N ASN A 121 15.89 8.81 1.80
CA ASN A 121 16.16 7.74 2.76
C ASN A 121 17.67 7.53 3.01
N ASN A 122 18.50 7.66 1.97
CA ASN A 122 19.94 7.50 2.07
C ASN A 122 20.63 8.64 2.84
N LEU A 123 19.92 9.75 3.12
CA LEU A 123 20.43 10.80 4.00
C LEU A 123 20.28 10.45 5.48
N MET A 124 19.43 9.48 5.80
CA MET A 124 19.04 9.14 7.16
C MET A 124 19.92 8.02 7.73
N ASP A 125 20.00 7.93 9.06
CA ASP A 125 20.52 6.73 9.73
C ASP A 125 19.54 5.56 9.59
N ASP A 126 20.00 4.32 9.85
CA ASP A 126 19.21 3.10 9.59
C ASP A 126 17.84 3.10 10.29
N ALA A 127 17.77 3.61 11.53
CA ALA A 127 16.53 3.68 12.28
C ALA A 127 15.55 4.68 11.66
N THR A 128 16.01 5.88 11.34
CA THR A 128 15.17 6.91 10.70
C THR A 128 14.76 6.50 9.29
N ALA A 129 15.68 5.89 8.54
CA ALA A 129 15.45 5.38 7.19
C ALA A 129 14.32 4.35 7.16
N ALA A 130 14.17 3.52 8.20
CA ALA A 130 13.05 2.57 8.30
C ALA A 130 11.69 3.29 8.32
N GLY A 131 11.60 4.41 9.04
CA GLY A 131 10.41 5.28 9.06
C GLY A 131 10.14 5.94 7.70
N THR A 132 11.16 6.52 7.08
CA THR A 132 10.99 7.21 5.79
C THR A 132 10.73 6.23 4.63
N MET A 133 11.29 5.02 4.65
CA MET A 133 10.98 3.94 3.69
C MET A 133 9.52 3.49 3.77
N ARG A 134 8.94 3.45 4.98
CA ARG A 134 7.50 3.20 5.15
C ARG A 134 6.68 4.30 4.45
N LEU A 135 7.02 5.57 4.68
CA LEU A 135 6.33 6.70 4.06
C LEU A 135 6.44 6.67 2.54
N GLN A 136 7.64 6.40 2.02
CA GLN A 136 7.88 6.17 0.59
C GLN A 136 6.93 5.10 0.03
N ARG A 137 6.81 3.93 0.68
CA ARG A 137 5.93 2.85 0.22
C ARG A 137 4.48 3.33 0.11
N LEU A 138 3.99 4.05 1.13
CA LEU A 138 2.62 4.55 1.17
C LEU A 138 2.36 5.63 0.12
N MET A 139 3.33 6.51 -0.12
CA MET A 139 3.29 7.51 -1.20
C MET A 139 3.21 6.83 -2.58
N LEU A 140 4.06 5.83 -2.84
CA LEU A 140 4.07 5.11 -4.11
C LEU A 140 2.77 4.32 -4.34
N MET A 141 2.23 3.66 -3.30
CA MET A 141 0.93 2.98 -3.37
C MET A 141 -0.21 3.96 -3.68
N SER A 142 -0.20 5.13 -3.06
CA SER A 142 -1.20 6.18 -3.29
C SER A 142 -1.12 6.74 -4.69
N LYS A 143 0.09 7.00 -5.22
CA LYS A 143 0.29 7.42 -6.61
C LYS A 143 -0.20 6.35 -7.59
N TYR A 144 0.09 5.08 -7.34
CA TYR A 144 -0.37 3.98 -8.20
C TYR A 144 -1.90 3.90 -8.23
N ALA A 145 -2.56 4.00 -7.07
CA ALA A 145 -4.02 4.03 -6.99
C ALA A 145 -4.61 5.23 -7.73
N PHE A 146 -3.98 6.40 -7.63
CA PHE A 146 -4.35 7.56 -8.41
C PHE A 146 -4.22 7.30 -9.91
N GLU A 147 -3.09 6.76 -10.38
CA GLU A 147 -2.84 6.51 -11.81
C GLU A 147 -3.83 5.50 -12.43
N ASP A 148 -4.32 4.54 -11.64
CA ASP A 148 -5.35 3.58 -12.05
C ASP A 148 -6.74 4.23 -12.18
N ASP A 149 -7.10 5.12 -11.24
CA ASP A 149 -8.41 5.75 -11.18
C ASP A 149 -8.52 7.07 -11.98
N ALA A 150 -7.40 7.73 -12.30
CA ALA A 150 -7.35 9.03 -12.97
C ALA A 150 -7.95 9.03 -14.38
N PRO A 151 -7.62 8.07 -15.27
CA PRO A 151 -8.26 7.98 -16.58
C PRO A 151 -9.78 7.81 -16.47
N PHE A 152 -10.52 8.35 -17.43
CA PHE A 152 -11.96 8.10 -17.48
C PHE A 152 -12.25 6.64 -17.85
N PRO A 153 -13.28 6.02 -17.23
CA PRO A 153 -13.67 4.67 -17.58
C PRO A 153 -14.12 4.60 -19.04
N VAL A 154 -13.71 3.55 -19.74
CA VAL A 154 -14.12 3.29 -21.14
C VAL A 154 -15.07 2.10 -21.20
N SER A 155 -16.11 2.20 -22.01
CA SER A 155 -16.99 1.07 -22.31
C SER A 155 -16.26 -0.01 -23.12
N LYS A 156 -16.86 -1.21 -23.23
CA LYS A 156 -16.34 -2.28 -24.10
C LYS A 156 -16.19 -1.87 -25.57
N LYS A 157 -16.88 -0.80 -25.99
CA LYS A 157 -16.82 -0.24 -27.35
C LYS A 157 -15.83 0.93 -27.48
N GLY A 158 -15.03 1.21 -26.46
CA GLY A 158 -14.06 2.30 -26.44
C GLY A 158 -14.64 3.70 -26.17
N VAL A 159 -15.95 3.82 -25.98
CA VAL A 159 -16.59 5.11 -25.66
C VAL A 159 -16.28 5.50 -24.21
N VAL A 160 -15.69 6.68 -24.02
CA VAL A 160 -15.41 7.28 -22.71
C VAL A 160 -16.72 7.51 -21.96
N GLN A 161 -16.76 7.07 -20.70
CA GLN A 161 -17.89 7.23 -19.79
C GLN A 161 -17.53 8.21 -18.69
N LYS A 162 -18.56 8.84 -18.12
CA LYS A 162 -18.39 9.68 -16.93
C LYS A 162 -17.87 8.86 -15.76
N ARG A 163 -17.06 9.49 -14.90
CA ARG A 163 -16.56 8.89 -13.67
C ARG A 163 -17.73 8.69 -12.69
N GLY A 164 -17.89 7.49 -12.15
CA GLY A 164 -18.85 7.24 -11.06
C GLY A 164 -18.38 7.84 -9.73
N GLU A 165 -19.30 8.07 -8.80
CA GLU A 165 -19.01 8.70 -7.50
C GLU A 165 -17.92 7.96 -6.72
N VAL A 166 -18.03 6.63 -6.62
CA VAL A 166 -17.04 5.79 -5.91
C VAL A 166 -15.63 5.97 -6.48
N ARG A 167 -15.49 6.08 -7.81
CA ARG A 167 -14.18 6.29 -8.44
C ARG A 167 -13.64 7.69 -8.16
N ALA A 168 -14.51 8.71 -8.14
CA ALA A 168 -14.11 10.06 -7.74
C ALA A 168 -13.71 10.13 -6.26
N ASP A 169 -14.38 9.39 -5.38
CA ASP A 169 -14.03 9.27 -3.96
C ASP A 169 -12.68 8.59 -3.76
N ARG A 170 -12.44 7.46 -4.44
CA ARG A 170 -11.14 6.77 -4.38
C ARG A 170 -10.00 7.65 -4.88
N LEU A 171 -10.22 8.35 -5.99
CA LEU A 171 -9.24 9.28 -6.56
C LEU A 171 -8.88 10.42 -5.59
N ALA A 172 -9.90 11.06 -4.98
CA ALA A 172 -9.67 12.07 -3.97
C ALA A 172 -8.97 11.49 -2.73
N GLY A 173 -9.36 10.28 -2.31
CA GLY A 173 -8.75 9.55 -1.20
C GLY A 173 -7.27 9.25 -1.44
N SER A 174 -6.89 8.79 -2.64
CA SER A 174 -5.49 8.52 -2.98
C SER A 174 -4.65 9.80 -2.97
N LEU A 175 -5.20 10.93 -3.45
CA LEU A 175 -4.50 12.22 -3.42
C LEU A 175 -4.30 12.72 -1.99
N ARG A 176 -5.34 12.67 -1.14
CA ARG A 176 -5.24 13.04 0.28
C ARG A 176 -4.20 12.20 1.02
N THR A 177 -4.22 10.89 0.80
CA THR A 177 -3.28 9.95 1.41
C THR A 177 -1.85 10.26 0.97
N TYR A 178 -1.64 10.54 -0.32
CA TYR A 178 -0.34 10.96 -0.83
C TYR A 178 0.14 12.25 -0.14
N ILE A 179 -0.70 13.30 -0.11
CA ILE A 179 -0.37 14.62 0.46
C ILE A 179 -0.02 14.48 1.95
N GLN A 180 -0.76 13.65 2.68
CA GLN A 180 -0.46 13.36 4.08
C GLN A 180 0.95 12.81 4.23
N TYR A 181 1.27 11.72 3.52
CA TYR A 181 2.57 11.05 3.69
C TYR A 181 3.73 11.83 3.10
N SER A 182 3.51 12.64 2.07
CA SER A 182 4.54 13.57 1.57
C SER A 182 4.85 14.65 2.60
N LYS A 183 3.84 15.19 3.29
CA LYS A 183 4.02 16.15 4.39
C LYS A 183 4.76 15.53 5.56
N GLU A 184 4.37 14.31 5.96
CA GLU A 184 5.07 13.56 7.00
C GLU A 184 6.54 13.31 6.61
N LEU A 185 6.82 12.87 5.38
CA LEU A 185 8.20 12.63 4.92
C LEU A 185 9.04 13.91 4.96
N LEU A 186 8.48 15.04 4.53
CA LEU A 186 9.19 16.32 4.52
C LEU A 186 9.45 16.89 5.92
N GLN A 187 8.83 16.36 6.98
CA GLN A 187 9.14 16.73 8.37
C GLN A 187 10.44 16.11 8.89
N PHE A 188 10.98 15.10 8.20
CA PHE A 188 12.26 14.46 8.53
C PHE A 188 13.49 15.24 8.02
N LEU A 189 13.26 16.31 7.25
CA LEU A 189 14.29 17.11 6.56
C LEU A 189 14.35 18.52 7.13
#